data_AF-A0A229S6L9-F1
#
_entry.id   AF-A0A229S6L9-F1
#
_cell.length_a   1.000
_cell.length_b   1.000
_cell.length_c   1.000
_cell.angle_alpha   90.00
_cell.angle_beta   90.00
_cell.angle_gamma   90.00
#
_symmetry.space_group_name_H-M   'P 1'
#
loop_
_entity.id
_entity.type
_entity.pdbx_description
1 polymer ?
#
loop_
_entity_poly.entity_id
_entity_poly.type
_entity_poly.pdbx_seq_one_letter_code
_entity_poly.pdbx_strand_id
1 'polypeptide(L)'
;MTAFPPLPAPGDLVPSEPVWSYPATARSGGYAHLRLFTVPGGGHLALVTDPGLGTSVTNAAEHIHAALTSQYGEPLWMIEHYPAARTMPDDGETLDLVDLVGREPVWRQIWPPLPRHRRRSVSVAGVADW
;
A
#
# COMPACT_ATOMS: atom_id res chain seq x y z
N MET A 1 -16.71 8.15 -10.50
CA MET A 1 -15.98 8.37 -9.23
C MET A 1 -16.24 7.13 -8.38
N THR A 2 -15.28 6.23 -8.26
CA THR A 2 -15.37 5.11 -7.32
C THR A 2 -15.10 5.67 -5.93
N ALA A 3 -16.15 5.74 -5.11
CA ALA A 3 -16.01 6.11 -3.70
C ALA A 3 -15.25 4.98 -2.99
N PHE A 4 -14.30 5.33 -2.14
CA PHE A 4 -13.64 4.36 -1.28
C PHE A 4 -14.67 3.76 -0.31
N PRO A 5 -14.54 2.48 0.06
CA PRO A 5 -15.37 1.93 1.13
C PRO A 5 -15.18 2.72 2.43
N PRO A 6 -16.20 2.75 3.32
CA PRO A 6 -16.08 3.40 4.62
C PRO A 6 -14.92 2.79 5.41
N LEU A 7 -14.15 3.65 6.09
CA LEU A 7 -13.05 3.19 6.93
C LEU A 7 -13.61 2.29 8.05
N PRO A 8 -12.93 1.17 8.35
CA PRO A 8 -13.32 0.30 9.44
C PRO A 8 -13.15 0.99 10.79
N ALA A 9 -13.96 0.59 11.78
CA ALA A 9 -13.89 1.20 13.10
C ALA A 9 -12.55 0.84 13.78
N PRO A 10 -12.01 1.70 14.66
CA PRO A 10 -10.74 1.44 15.35
C PRO A 10 -10.66 0.12 16.14
N GLY A 11 -11.80 -0.54 16.39
CA GLY A 11 -11.89 -1.85 17.07
C GLY A 11 -12.02 -3.07 16.14
N ASP A 12 -12.07 -2.88 14.82
CA ASP A 12 -12.21 -3.95 13.82
C ASP A 12 -10.86 -4.59 13.42
N LEU A 13 -9.80 -4.32 14.19
CA LEU A 13 -8.44 -4.81 13.97
C LEU A 13 -8.36 -6.31 14.30
N VAL A 14 -8.02 -7.16 13.31
CA VAL A 14 -8.04 -8.62 13.48
C VAL A 14 -6.62 -9.18 13.72
N PRO A 15 -5.62 -8.84 12.88
CA PRO A 15 -4.21 -8.94 13.22
C PRO A 15 -3.53 -7.57 13.36
N SER A 16 -2.62 -7.48 14.34
CA SER A 16 -1.64 -6.40 14.53
C SER A 16 -0.26 -7.02 14.72
N GLU A 17 0.55 -7.02 13.67
CA GLU A 17 1.84 -7.71 13.64
C GLU A 17 2.98 -6.71 13.42
N PRO A 18 3.69 -6.29 14.48
CA PRO A 18 4.71 -5.23 14.39
C PRO A 18 5.98 -5.64 13.66
N VAL A 19 6.17 -6.94 13.38
CA VAL A 19 7.34 -7.50 12.69
C VAL A 19 6.90 -8.55 11.67
N TRP A 20 5.89 -8.21 10.86
CA TRP A 20 5.39 -9.09 9.81
C TRP A 20 6.39 -9.18 8.66
N SER A 21 6.70 -10.40 8.22
CA SER A 21 7.61 -10.66 7.10
C SER A 21 6.85 -11.01 5.84
N TYR A 22 7.32 -10.53 4.69
CA TYR A 22 6.73 -10.83 3.39
C TYR A 22 7.78 -11.23 2.34
N PRO A 23 7.43 -12.10 1.39
CA PRO A 23 8.32 -12.45 0.30
C PRO A 23 8.54 -11.24 -0.63
N ALA A 24 9.76 -11.11 -1.15
CA ALA A 24 10.09 -10.15 -2.19
C ALA A 24 11.07 -10.79 -3.17
N THR A 25 10.92 -10.51 -4.47
CA THR A 25 11.79 -11.09 -5.51
C THR A 25 13.25 -10.62 -5.43
N ALA A 26 13.49 -9.43 -4.88
CA ALA A 26 14.81 -8.80 -4.89
C ALA A 26 15.73 -9.17 -3.70
N ARG A 27 15.29 -9.96 -2.70
CA ARG A 27 16.08 -10.37 -1.50
C ARG A 27 15.33 -11.42 -0.68
N SER A 28 15.83 -11.80 0.50
CA SER A 28 15.22 -12.74 1.47
C SER A 28 13.87 -12.27 2.08
N GLY A 29 13.10 -11.42 1.39
CA GLY A 29 11.91 -10.75 1.91
C GLY A 29 12.18 -9.41 2.61
N GLY A 30 11.10 -8.73 2.98
CA GLY A 30 11.10 -7.48 3.77
C GLY A 30 10.31 -7.63 5.06
N TYR A 31 10.39 -6.62 5.92
CA TYR A 31 9.61 -6.52 7.16
C TYR A 31 8.70 -5.29 7.12
N ALA A 32 7.50 -5.42 7.67
CA ALA A 32 6.57 -4.33 7.87
C ALA A 32 5.80 -4.49 9.18
N HIS A 33 5.22 -3.40 9.68
CA HIS A 33 4.12 -3.50 10.63
C HIS A 33 2.82 -3.65 9.84
N LEU A 34 2.15 -4.79 10.02
CA LEU A 34 0.87 -5.10 9.40
C LEU A 34 -0.28 -4.89 10.38
N ARG A 35 -1.30 -4.14 9.97
CA ARG A 35 -2.59 -4.00 10.66
C ARG A 35 -3.69 -4.34 9.66
N LEU A 36 -4.51 -5.38 9.91
CA LEU A 36 -5.71 -5.63 9.10
C LEU A 36 -6.98 -5.32 9.86
N PHE A 37 -7.92 -4.72 9.16
CA PHE A 37 -9.24 -4.37 9.67
C PHE A 37 -10.32 -5.04 8.81
N THR A 38 -11.42 -5.48 9.42
CA THR A 38 -12.62 -5.91 8.67
C THR A 38 -13.41 -4.70 8.20
N VAL A 39 -13.84 -4.69 6.94
CA VAL A 39 -14.61 -3.56 6.38
C VAL A 39 -16.12 -3.83 6.50
N PRO A 40 -16.93 -2.85 6.95
CA PRO A 40 -18.39 -2.98 6.92
C PRO A 40 -18.90 -3.26 5.49
N GLY A 41 -19.63 -4.35 5.32
CA GLY A 41 -20.07 -4.83 4.00
C GLY A 41 -19.20 -5.92 3.38
N GLY A 42 -18.11 -6.30 4.05
CA GLY A 42 -17.26 -7.45 3.70
C GLY A 42 -15.87 -7.06 3.20
N GLY A 43 -14.93 -8.00 3.35
CA GLY A 43 -13.52 -7.81 2.97
C GLY A 43 -12.65 -7.22 4.06
N HIS A 44 -11.42 -6.88 3.68
CA HIS A 44 -10.38 -6.42 4.60
C HIS A 44 -9.63 -5.19 4.09
N LEU A 45 -9.25 -4.32 5.01
CA LEU A 45 -8.30 -3.24 4.78
C LEU A 45 -6.98 -3.59 5.47
N ALA A 46 -5.90 -3.73 4.69
CA ALA A 46 -4.55 -3.94 5.19
C ALA A 46 -3.79 -2.60 5.18
N LEU A 47 -3.25 -2.21 6.32
CA LEU A 47 -2.30 -1.12 6.46
C LEU A 47 -0.90 -1.70 6.66
N VAL A 48 -0.04 -1.52 5.66
CA VAL A 48 1.33 -2.03 5.63
C VAL A 48 2.26 -0.86 5.85
N THR A 49 2.91 -0.86 7.01
CA THR A 49 3.79 0.22 7.45
C THR A 49 5.24 -0.18 7.26
N ASP A 50 5.96 0.53 6.40
CA ASP A 50 7.36 0.27 6.12
C ASP A 50 8.25 0.90 7.22
N PRO A 51 9.00 0.10 8.01
CA PRO A 51 9.92 0.60 9.03
C PRO A 51 11.26 1.08 8.46
N GLY A 52 11.46 1.04 7.14
CA GLY A 52 12.72 1.39 6.47
C GLY A 52 13.80 0.32 6.62
N LEU A 53 13.40 -0.93 6.90
CA LEU A 53 14.31 -2.05 7.19
C LEU A 53 14.17 -3.17 6.15
N GLY A 54 14.89 -3.06 5.03
CA GLY A 54 14.98 -4.11 4.01
C GLY A 54 14.42 -3.71 2.66
N THR A 55 13.79 -4.66 1.96
CA THR A 55 13.03 -4.36 0.73
C THR A 55 11.81 -3.52 1.09
N SER A 56 11.58 -2.41 0.39
CA SER A 56 10.44 -1.54 0.67
C SER A 56 9.13 -2.15 0.21
N VAL A 57 8.03 -1.71 0.83
CA VAL A 57 6.66 -2.08 0.43
C VAL A 57 6.43 -1.73 -1.04
N THR A 58 6.91 -0.57 -1.48
CA THR A 58 6.89 -0.15 -2.89
C THR A 58 7.43 -1.23 -3.85
N ASN A 59 8.54 -1.88 -3.48
CA ASN A 59 9.22 -2.88 -4.32
C ASN A 59 8.58 -4.28 -4.25
N ALA A 60 7.69 -4.51 -3.30
CA ALA A 60 7.11 -5.83 -3.04
C ALA A 60 5.57 -5.84 -3.08
N ALA A 61 4.93 -4.75 -3.50
CA ALA A 61 3.48 -4.58 -3.47
C ALA A 61 2.68 -5.75 -4.09
N GLU A 62 3.09 -6.26 -5.26
CA GLU A 62 2.43 -7.43 -5.87
C GLU A 62 2.51 -8.68 -4.96
N HIS A 63 3.66 -8.93 -4.35
CA HIS A 63 3.90 -10.10 -3.51
C HIS A 63 3.15 -9.99 -2.17
N ILE A 64 3.16 -8.79 -1.57
CA ILE A 64 2.43 -8.48 -0.35
C ILE A 64 0.93 -8.68 -0.61
N HIS A 65 0.40 -8.10 -1.68
CA HIS A 65 -1.01 -8.23 -2.04
C HIS A 65 -1.37 -9.70 -2.29
N ALA A 66 -0.57 -10.45 -3.05
CA ALA A 66 -0.82 -11.87 -3.31
C ALA A 66 -0.82 -12.70 -2.01
N ALA A 67 0.11 -12.44 -1.09
CA ALA A 67 0.17 -13.11 0.21
C ALA A 67 -1.07 -12.82 1.06
N LEU A 68 -1.47 -11.54 1.14
CA LEU A 68 -2.64 -11.11 1.90
C LEU A 68 -3.94 -11.67 1.29
N THR A 69 -4.14 -11.56 -0.02
CA THR A 69 -5.31 -12.14 -0.70
C THR A 69 -5.38 -13.65 -0.52
N SER A 70 -4.25 -14.37 -0.60
CA SER A 70 -4.23 -15.82 -0.39
C SER A 70 -4.65 -16.20 1.03
N GLN A 71 -4.40 -15.35 2.03
CA GLN A 71 -4.68 -15.64 3.42
C GLN A 71 -6.07 -15.16 3.86
N TYR A 72 -6.53 -14.00 3.36
CA TYR A 72 -7.72 -13.31 3.84
C TYR A 72 -8.85 -13.21 2.81
N GLY A 73 -8.59 -13.60 1.55
CA GLY A 73 -9.55 -13.52 0.45
C GLY A 73 -9.79 -12.10 -0.07
N GLU A 74 -10.63 -12.02 -1.09
CA GLU A 74 -11.13 -10.77 -1.69
C GLU A 74 -12.52 -10.41 -1.13
N PRO A 75 -12.90 -9.11 -1.05
CA PRO A 75 -12.10 -7.95 -1.46
C PRO A 75 -11.04 -7.56 -0.42
N LEU A 76 -9.84 -7.20 -0.91
CA LEU A 76 -8.73 -6.69 -0.11
C LEU A 76 -8.31 -5.29 -0.59
N TRP A 77 -8.26 -4.33 0.33
CA TRP A 77 -7.66 -3.01 0.09
C TRP A 77 -6.33 -2.90 0.81
N MET A 78 -5.28 -2.48 0.12
CA MET A 78 -3.95 -2.33 0.70
C MET A 78 -3.57 -0.86 0.74
N ILE A 79 -3.20 -0.37 1.92
CA ILE A 79 -2.63 0.96 2.12
C ILE A 79 -1.16 0.79 2.50
N GLU A 80 -0.28 1.44 1.74
CA GLU A 80 1.10 1.66 2.15
C GLU A 80 1.15 2.90 3.06
N HIS A 81 1.87 2.76 4.17
CA HIS A 81 2.25 3.86 5.04
C HIS A 81 3.76 4.05 4.96
N TYR A 82 4.19 5.14 4.33
CA TYR A 82 5.59 5.38 3.98
C TYR A 82 5.95 6.89 3.99
N PRO A 83 7.16 7.29 4.39
CA PRO A 83 8.03 6.57 5.29
C PRO A 83 7.43 6.65 6.70
N ALA A 84 7.28 5.53 7.39
CA ALA A 84 6.86 5.53 8.80
C ALA A 84 8.06 5.63 9.77
N ALA A 85 9.27 5.80 9.22
CA ALA A 85 10.53 5.75 9.95
C ALA A 85 11.28 7.09 9.93
N ARG A 86 11.96 7.36 11.05
CA ARG A 86 12.74 8.55 11.41
C ARG A 86 13.88 8.95 10.44
N THR A 87 14.14 8.19 9.38
CA THR A 87 15.36 8.28 8.56
C THR A 87 15.26 9.15 7.31
N MET A 88 14.08 9.67 6.96
CA MET A 88 13.89 10.68 5.91
C MET A 88 12.79 11.66 6.33
N PRO A 89 13.13 12.86 6.85
CA PRO A 89 12.14 13.80 7.38
C PRO A 89 11.63 14.85 6.38
N ASP A 90 12.07 14.85 5.11
CA ASP A 90 11.86 16.03 4.26
C ASP A 90 10.47 16.08 3.57
N ASP A 91 9.84 14.93 3.28
CA ASP A 91 8.61 14.86 2.47
C ASP A 91 7.32 14.56 3.28
N GLY A 92 7.46 14.25 4.58
CA GLY A 92 6.33 13.89 5.47
C GLY A 92 5.80 12.47 5.25
N GLU A 93 5.07 11.94 6.24
CA GLU A 93 4.43 10.63 6.14
C GLU A 93 3.34 10.65 5.05
N THR A 94 3.18 9.56 4.29
CA THR A 94 2.09 9.38 3.34
C THR A 94 1.29 8.13 3.65
N LEU A 95 0.00 8.20 3.32
CA LEU A 95 -0.88 7.03 3.21
C LEU A 95 -1.32 6.94 1.76
N ASP A 96 -0.95 5.85 1.09
CA ASP A 96 -1.25 5.61 -0.31
C ASP A 96 -2.09 4.34 -0.44
N LEU A 97 -3.25 4.43 -1.12
CA LEU A 97 -3.92 3.23 -1.58
C LEU A 97 -3.06 2.60 -2.67
N VAL A 98 -2.78 1.31 -2.53
CA VAL A 98 -2.07 0.52 -3.52
C VAL A 98 -3.08 -0.34 -4.27
N ASP A 99 -3.29 -0.01 -5.53
CA ASP A 99 -4.08 -0.81 -6.47
C ASP A 99 -3.13 -1.68 -7.31
N LEU A 100 -3.59 -2.84 -7.78
CA LEU A 100 -2.90 -3.61 -8.83
C LEU A 100 -3.65 -3.48 -10.14
N VAL A 101 -3.03 -2.86 -11.15
CA VAL A 101 -3.54 -2.85 -12.53
C VAL A 101 -2.85 -3.98 -13.29
N GLY A 102 -3.51 -5.14 -13.33
CA GLY A 102 -2.85 -6.38 -13.76
C GLY A 102 -1.87 -6.86 -12.68
N ARG A 103 -0.56 -6.78 -12.96
CA ARG A 103 0.52 -7.10 -12.00
C ARG A 103 1.31 -5.86 -11.59
N GLU A 104 0.97 -4.70 -12.14
CA GLU A 104 1.69 -3.46 -11.89
C GLU A 104 1.02 -2.70 -10.73
N PRO A 105 1.75 -2.43 -9.64
CA PRO A 105 1.22 -1.64 -8.54
C PRO A 105 1.11 -0.16 -8.93
N VAL A 106 -0.02 0.45 -8.54
CA VAL A 106 -0.33 1.86 -8.75
C VAL A 106 -0.69 2.49 -7.41
N TRP A 107 -0.03 3.59 -7.08
CA TRP A 107 -0.23 4.32 -5.84
C TRP A 107 -1.17 5.50 -6.02
N ARG A 108 -2.09 5.65 -5.07
CA ARG A 108 -3.01 6.77 -5.00
C ARG A 108 -2.99 7.37 -3.60
N GLN A 109 -2.41 8.57 -3.50
CA GLN A 109 -2.30 9.28 -2.25
C GLN A 109 -3.66 9.61 -1.61
N ILE A 110 -3.81 9.15 -0.38
CA ILE A 110 -4.93 9.44 0.54
C ILE A 110 -4.54 10.58 1.47
N TRP A 111 -3.31 10.54 2.00
CA TRP A 111 -2.81 11.52 2.96
C TRP A 111 -1.33 11.87 2.73
N PRO A 112 -0.92 13.14 2.93
CA PRO A 112 -1.79 14.31 3.05
C PRO A 112 -2.65 14.49 1.78
N PRO A 113 -3.85 15.09 1.87
CA PRO A 113 -4.67 15.33 0.70
C PRO A 113 -3.92 16.26 -0.26
N LEU A 114 -3.67 15.80 -1.49
CA LEU A 114 -3.06 16.65 -2.50
C LEU A 114 -3.99 17.85 -2.80
N PRO A 115 -3.44 19.06 -3.00
CA PRO A 115 -4.20 20.15 -3.59
C PRO A 115 -4.78 19.66 -4.93
N ARG A 116 -6.05 19.99 -5.21
CA ARG A 116 -6.84 19.49 -6.36
C ARG A 116 -6.20 19.72 -7.76
N HIS A 117 -5.05 20.37 -7.85
CA HIS A 117 -4.39 20.81 -9.09
C HIS A 117 -3.16 20.00 -9.52
N ARG A 118 -2.76 18.92 -8.82
CA ARG A 118 -1.68 18.03 -9.31
C ARG A 118 -2.12 16.58 -9.41
N ARG A 119 -2.90 16.26 -10.46
CA ARG A 119 -2.80 14.91 -11.03
C ARG A 119 -1.48 14.87 -11.79
N ARG A 120 -0.49 14.13 -11.30
CA ARG A 120 0.67 13.76 -12.13
C ARG A 120 0.13 12.87 -13.25
N SER A 121 -0.02 13.41 -14.44
CA SER A 121 0.01 12.62 -15.66
C SER A 121 1.44 12.11 -15.80
N VAL A 122 1.62 10.79 -15.76
CA VAL A 122 2.85 10.20 -16.26
C VAL A 122 2.78 10.33 -17.78
N SER A 123 3.56 11.26 -18.33
CA SER A 123 3.81 11.31 -19.76
C SER A 123 4.69 10.13 -20.13
N VAL A 124 4.16 9.20 -20.92
CA VAL A 124 4.99 8.22 -21.63
C VAL A 124 5.81 9.02 -22.65
N ALA A 125 7.12 9.12 -22.41
CA ALA A 125 8.04 9.72 -23.36
C ALA A 125 8.28 8.74 -24.53
N GLY A 126 7.88 9.17 -25.72
CA GLY A 126 8.58 8.91 -26.98
C GLY A 126 8.40 7.54 -27.62
N VAL A 127 7.48 7.45 -28.59
CA VAL A 127 7.76 6.68 -29.81
C VAL A 127 8.15 7.71 -30.86
N ALA A 128 9.42 7.69 -31.25
CA ALA A 128 9.90 8.40 -32.43
C ALA A 128 9.73 7.45 -33.61
N ASP A 129 8.81 7.77 -34.52
CA ASP A 129 8.72 7.15 -35.84
C ASP A 129 9.82 7.76 -36.74
N TRP A 130 10.55 6.89 -37.42
CA TRP A 130 11.31 7.20 -38.64
C TRP A 130 10.50 6.76 -39.85
#